data_AF-A0A7V0S2Q5-F1
#
_entry.id   AF-A0A7V0S2Q5-F1
#
_cell.length_a   1.000
_cell.length_b   1.000
_cell.length_c   1.000
_cell.angle_alpha   90.00
_cell.angle_beta   90.00
_cell.angle_gamma   90.00
#
_symmetry.space_group_name_H-M   'P 1'
#
loop_
_entity.id
_entity.type
_entity.pdbx_description
1 polymer ?
#
loop_
_entity_poly.entity_id
_entity_poly.type
_entity_poly.pdbx_seq_one_letter_code
_entity_poly.pdbx_strand_id
1 'polypeptide(L)'
;MTQNTFPMSKSAMPDKMQFVIESARQDILKNGISSFTIEKHTAKLRISKKTLYNFFPSKDEFIKAALKSHIEDIYDSLAAVPENPEQPLETSLWILQTVFEKNATVSSNTMYEVKLYFPEIWDQTVKLQTDIIGRLSAHFISAQKMNIIRKDVNPNFTSNLIMRIVQDIFQPEFLIDSPYSLSTIIPMFTDLIMNGLLEKAQTVDFHRLMRSISNKDQTE
;
A
#
# COMPACT_ATOMS: atom_id res chain seq x y z
N MET A 1 -17.45 -31.72 17.02
CA MET A 1 -18.18 -32.10 15.79
C MET A 1 -17.95 -31.02 14.76
N THR A 2 -17.65 -31.49 13.54
CA THR A 2 -17.55 -30.79 12.24
C THR A 2 -16.50 -29.68 12.07
N GLN A 3 -15.69 -29.93 11.04
CA GLN A 3 -14.51 -29.22 10.57
C GLN A 3 -14.86 -27.83 10.02
N ASN A 4 -14.20 -26.80 10.54
CA ASN A 4 -13.99 -25.54 9.80
C ASN A 4 -12.75 -25.72 8.91
N THR A 5 -12.85 -26.60 7.92
CA THR A 5 -11.94 -26.58 6.77
C THR A 5 -12.57 -25.70 5.72
N PHE A 6 -12.05 -24.48 5.55
CA PHE A 6 -11.53 -24.00 4.26
C PHE A 6 -10.78 -22.68 4.43
N PRO A 7 -9.69 -22.49 3.67
CA PRO A 7 -9.85 -21.59 2.53
C PRO A 7 -9.45 -22.29 1.23
N MET A 8 -10.24 -22.07 0.18
CA MET A 8 -9.91 -22.53 -1.16
C MET A 8 -8.70 -21.70 -1.53
N SER A 9 -7.60 -22.39 -1.84
CA SER A 9 -6.60 -21.80 -2.72
C SER A 9 -7.30 -21.20 -3.93
N LYS A 10 -6.88 -20.00 -4.35
CA LYS A 10 -7.34 -19.27 -5.54
C LYS A 10 -7.49 -20.19 -6.76
N SER A 11 -6.69 -21.26 -6.85
CA SER A 11 -6.68 -22.28 -7.91
C SER A 11 -7.86 -23.26 -7.94
N ALA A 12 -8.73 -23.32 -6.91
CA ALA A 12 -9.79 -24.32 -6.80
C ALA A 12 -11.22 -23.73 -6.93
N MET A 13 -11.35 -22.41 -7.03
CA MET A 13 -12.63 -21.73 -7.29
C MET A 13 -12.91 -21.62 -8.79
N PRO A 14 -14.18 -21.80 -9.24
CA PRO A 14 -14.55 -21.57 -10.63
C PRO A 14 -14.24 -20.13 -11.07
N ASP A 15 -13.82 -19.93 -12.32
CA ASP A 15 -13.50 -18.61 -12.89
C ASP A 15 -14.62 -17.58 -12.66
N LYS A 16 -15.88 -18.03 -12.76
CA LYS A 16 -17.04 -17.19 -12.49
C LYS A 16 -17.07 -16.65 -11.05
N MET A 17 -16.66 -17.45 -10.05
CA MET A 17 -16.59 -16.98 -8.67
C MET A 17 -15.39 -16.07 -8.42
N GLN A 18 -14.26 -16.31 -9.10
CA GLN A 18 -13.13 -15.36 -9.07
C GLN A 18 -13.56 -13.98 -9.59
N PHE A 19 -14.29 -13.94 -10.72
CA PHE A 19 -14.84 -12.69 -11.25
C PHE A 19 -15.83 -12.01 -10.28
N VAL A 20 -16.64 -12.79 -9.56
CA VAL A 20 -17.57 -12.26 -8.54
C VAL A 20 -16.83 -11.62 -7.37
N ILE A 21 -15.74 -12.24 -6.90
CA ILE A 21 -14.85 -11.66 -5.88
C ILE A 21 -14.20 -10.38 -6.40
N GLU A 22 -13.66 -10.42 -7.61
CA GLU A 22 -12.94 -9.28 -8.21
C GLU A 22 -13.85 -8.07 -8.41
N SER A 23 -15.07 -8.29 -8.88
CA SER A 23 -16.05 -7.21 -9.00
C SER A 23 -16.48 -6.67 -7.63
N ALA A 24 -16.57 -7.51 -6.58
CA ALA A 24 -16.86 -7.04 -5.22
C ALA A 24 -15.69 -6.22 -4.66
N ARG A 25 -14.46 -6.68 -4.88
CA ARG A 25 -13.24 -5.96 -4.52
C ARG A 25 -13.28 -4.55 -5.11
N GLN A 26 -13.50 -4.41 -6.41
CA GLN A 26 -13.57 -3.10 -7.07
C GLN A 26 -14.66 -2.19 -6.46
N ASP A 27 -15.86 -2.73 -6.24
CA ASP A 27 -16.97 -1.96 -5.66
C ASP A 27 -16.67 -1.52 -4.21
N ILE A 28 -16.08 -2.40 -3.40
CA ILE A 28 -15.70 -2.16 -2.00
C ILE A 28 -14.55 -1.16 -1.88
N LEU A 29 -13.48 -1.35 -2.66
CA LEU A 29 -12.32 -0.46 -2.62
C LEU A 29 -12.72 0.96 -3.01
N LYS A 30 -13.57 1.10 -4.03
CA LYS A 30 -13.97 2.43 -4.52
C LYS A 30 -15.00 3.14 -3.65
N ASN A 31 -15.98 2.42 -3.10
CA ASN A 31 -17.17 3.04 -2.51
C ASN A 31 -17.33 2.79 -1.00
N GLY A 32 -16.43 2.01 -0.39
CA GLY A 32 -16.56 1.60 1.01
C GLY A 32 -17.42 0.35 1.21
N ILE A 33 -17.13 -0.35 2.28
CA ILE A 33 -17.78 -1.59 2.74
C ILE A 33 -19.23 -1.31 3.14
N SER A 34 -19.53 -0.20 3.82
CA SER A 34 -20.91 0.12 4.25
C SER A 34 -21.87 0.34 3.07
N SER A 35 -21.36 0.78 1.91
CA SER A 35 -22.17 0.95 0.70
C SER A 35 -22.50 -0.37 -0.01
N PHE A 36 -21.78 -1.44 0.32
CA PHE A 36 -21.84 -2.72 -0.37
C PHE A 36 -22.98 -3.61 0.14
N THR A 37 -23.74 -4.18 -0.81
CA THR A 37 -24.84 -5.12 -0.51
C THR A 37 -24.77 -6.33 -1.43
N ILE A 38 -25.06 -7.51 -0.87
CA ILE A 38 -25.10 -8.78 -1.61
C ILE A 38 -26.19 -8.71 -2.68
N GLU A 39 -27.31 -8.09 -2.37
CA GLU A 39 -28.46 -7.85 -3.24
C GLU A 39 -28.05 -7.16 -4.54
N LYS A 40 -27.44 -5.97 -4.43
CA LYS A 40 -27.04 -5.18 -5.60
C LYS A 40 -25.93 -5.89 -6.39
N HIS A 41 -24.97 -6.49 -5.68
CA HIS A 41 -23.84 -7.18 -6.31
C HIS A 41 -24.27 -8.41 -7.12
N THR A 42 -25.07 -9.28 -6.51
CA THR A 42 -25.55 -10.51 -7.16
C THR A 42 -26.50 -10.21 -8.32
N ALA A 43 -27.35 -9.18 -8.21
CA ALA A 43 -28.20 -8.72 -9.28
C ALA A 43 -27.40 -8.19 -10.49
N LYS A 44 -26.39 -7.34 -10.25
CA LYS A 44 -25.46 -6.81 -11.27
C LYS A 44 -24.80 -7.95 -12.07
N LEU A 45 -24.44 -9.04 -11.39
CA LEU A 45 -23.73 -10.18 -11.99
C LEU A 45 -24.64 -11.32 -12.46
N ARG A 46 -25.96 -11.17 -12.36
CA ARG A 46 -26.96 -12.20 -12.70
C ARG A 46 -26.67 -13.54 -12.03
N ILE A 47 -26.31 -13.52 -10.75
CA ILE A 47 -26.18 -14.71 -9.90
C ILE A 47 -27.19 -14.66 -8.76
N SER A 48 -27.60 -15.81 -8.23
CA SER A 48 -28.49 -15.84 -7.08
C SER A 48 -27.69 -15.68 -5.78
N LYS A 49 -28.30 -15.09 -4.74
CA LYS A 49 -27.70 -15.07 -3.39
C LYS A 49 -27.38 -16.48 -2.89
N LYS A 50 -28.26 -17.46 -3.19
CA LYS A 50 -28.04 -18.87 -2.85
C LYS A 50 -26.76 -19.40 -3.48
N THR A 51 -26.50 -19.06 -4.75
CA THR A 51 -25.25 -19.43 -5.43
C THR A 51 -24.04 -18.85 -4.72
N LEU A 52 -24.09 -17.57 -4.32
CA LEU A 52 -23.00 -16.93 -3.58
C LEU A 52 -22.78 -17.59 -2.20
N TYR A 53 -23.86 -17.80 -1.45
CA TYR A 53 -23.80 -18.35 -0.09
C TYR A 53 -23.37 -19.81 -0.04
N ASN A 54 -23.42 -20.55 -1.16
CA ASN A 54 -22.79 -21.87 -1.27
C ASN A 54 -21.26 -21.80 -1.16
N PHE A 55 -20.63 -20.68 -1.50
CA PHE A 55 -19.18 -20.48 -1.42
C PHE A 55 -18.76 -19.64 -0.21
N PHE A 56 -19.59 -18.69 0.20
CA PHE A 56 -19.29 -17.77 1.30
C PHE A 56 -20.44 -17.82 2.31
N PRO A 57 -20.30 -18.43 3.49
CA PRO A 57 -21.41 -18.65 4.41
C PRO A 57 -22.12 -17.37 4.90
N SER A 58 -21.47 -16.20 4.81
CA SER A 58 -22.01 -14.92 5.26
C SER A 58 -21.55 -13.76 4.37
N LYS A 59 -22.20 -12.59 4.53
CA LYS A 59 -21.77 -11.32 3.92
C LYS A 59 -20.34 -10.98 4.32
N ASP A 60 -20.00 -11.16 5.59
CA ASP A 60 -18.69 -10.86 6.15
C ASP A 60 -17.60 -11.74 5.52
N GLU A 61 -17.84 -13.05 5.39
CA GLU A 61 -16.89 -13.96 4.74
C GLU A 61 -16.65 -13.60 3.27
N PHE A 62 -17.69 -13.14 2.57
CA PHE A 62 -17.55 -12.67 1.19
C PHE A 62 -16.76 -11.35 1.09
N ILE A 63 -17.02 -10.40 2.00
CA ILE A 63 -16.25 -9.15 2.08
C ILE A 63 -14.79 -9.45 2.39
N LYS A 64 -14.50 -10.33 3.36
CA LYS A 64 -13.13 -10.76 3.69
C LYS A 64 -12.44 -11.37 2.48
N ALA A 65 -13.12 -12.21 1.70
CA ALA A 65 -12.57 -12.77 0.48
C ALA A 65 -12.21 -11.69 -0.56
N ALA A 66 -13.07 -10.68 -0.72
CA ALA A 66 -12.81 -9.54 -1.62
C ALA A 66 -11.68 -8.61 -1.14
N LEU A 67 -11.57 -8.37 0.16
CA LEU A 67 -10.48 -7.59 0.74
C LEU A 67 -9.15 -8.35 0.67
N LYS A 68 -9.17 -9.64 0.99
CA LYS A 68 -7.98 -10.50 0.92
C LYS A 68 -7.46 -10.62 -0.52
N SER A 69 -8.35 -10.73 -1.51
CA SER A 69 -7.94 -10.78 -2.91
C SER A 69 -7.24 -9.49 -3.36
N HIS A 70 -7.50 -8.34 -2.72
CA HIS A 70 -6.71 -7.13 -2.95
C HIS A 70 -5.28 -7.25 -2.45
N ILE A 71 -5.08 -7.76 -1.23
CA ILE A 71 -3.75 -7.98 -0.66
C ILE A 71 -2.98 -9.00 -1.51
N GLU A 72 -3.64 -10.08 -1.94
CA GLU A 72 -3.06 -11.07 -2.85
C GLU A 72 -2.67 -10.46 -4.20
N ASP A 73 -3.50 -9.61 -4.79
CA ASP A 73 -3.18 -8.90 -6.05
C ASP A 73 -1.96 -7.96 -5.90
N ILE A 74 -1.78 -7.34 -4.74
CA ILE A 74 -0.58 -6.55 -4.45
C ILE A 74 0.65 -7.47 -4.36
N TYR A 75 0.57 -8.58 -3.64
CA TYR A 75 1.67 -9.55 -3.56
C TYR A 75 2.03 -10.12 -4.94
N ASP A 76 1.03 -10.50 -5.74
CA ASP A 76 1.23 -11.02 -7.11
C ASP A 76 1.95 -9.98 -7.98
N SER A 77 1.55 -8.71 -7.88
CA SER A 77 2.18 -7.62 -8.64
C SER A 77 3.60 -7.31 -8.14
N LEU A 78 3.82 -7.35 -6.84
CA LEU A 78 5.12 -7.16 -6.21
C LEU A 78 6.11 -8.30 -6.52
N ALA A 79 5.60 -9.51 -6.74
CA ALA A 79 6.38 -10.66 -7.18
C ALA A 79 6.75 -10.61 -8.67
N ALA A 80 5.97 -9.89 -9.47
CA ALA A 80 6.23 -9.65 -10.89
C ALA A 80 7.25 -8.52 -11.14
N VAL A 81 7.57 -7.71 -10.13
CA VAL A 81 8.61 -6.67 -10.23
C VAL A 81 9.96 -7.33 -10.56
N PRO A 82 10.65 -6.92 -11.65
CA PRO A 82 11.95 -7.46 -11.99
C PRO A 82 12.98 -7.20 -10.90
N GLU A 83 13.56 -8.24 -10.34
CA GLU A 83 14.68 -8.12 -9.40
C GLU A 83 15.99 -8.10 -10.18
N ASN A 84 16.61 -6.92 -10.26
CA ASN A 84 17.96 -6.75 -10.81
C ASN A 84 18.96 -6.32 -9.72
N PRO A 85 19.87 -7.20 -9.29
CA PRO A 85 20.90 -6.86 -8.29
C PRO A 85 21.83 -5.72 -8.71
N GLU A 86 21.96 -5.45 -10.02
CA GLU A 86 22.77 -4.35 -10.57
C GLU A 86 22.03 -3.01 -10.59
N GLN A 87 20.70 -3.02 -10.42
CA GLN A 87 19.86 -1.83 -10.45
C GLN A 87 18.91 -1.78 -9.23
N PRO A 88 19.43 -1.88 -7.99
CA PRO A 88 18.59 -1.97 -6.80
C PRO A 88 17.68 -0.74 -6.59
N LEU A 89 18.13 0.44 -7.02
CA LEU A 89 17.33 1.65 -6.95
C LEU A 89 16.14 1.61 -7.91
N GLU A 90 16.35 1.12 -9.13
CA GLU A 90 15.28 0.97 -10.11
C GLU A 90 14.22 -0.01 -9.61
N THR A 91 14.63 -1.16 -9.08
CA THR A 91 13.72 -2.13 -8.44
C THR A 91 12.91 -1.49 -7.31
N SER A 92 13.54 -0.64 -6.48
CA SER A 92 12.85 0.08 -5.40
C SER A 92 11.77 1.02 -5.94
N LEU A 93 12.04 1.71 -7.04
CA LEU A 93 11.08 2.60 -7.70
C LEU A 93 9.90 1.82 -8.28
N TRP A 94 10.15 0.67 -8.92
CA TRP A 94 9.08 -0.23 -9.39
C TRP A 94 8.19 -0.73 -8.25
N ILE A 95 8.78 -1.07 -7.10
CA ILE A 95 8.01 -1.46 -5.90
C ILE A 95 7.11 -0.32 -5.45
N LEU A 96 7.66 0.89 -5.28
CA LEU A 96 6.89 2.06 -4.84
C LEU A 96 5.75 2.37 -5.82
N GLN A 97 6.04 2.39 -7.11
CA GLN A 97 5.03 2.61 -8.16
C GLN A 97 3.92 1.56 -8.10
N THR A 98 4.27 0.27 -7.97
CA THR A 98 3.29 -0.82 -7.84
C THR A 98 2.37 -0.60 -6.63
N VAL A 99 2.93 -0.23 -5.48
CA VAL A 99 2.15 0.05 -4.27
C VAL A 99 1.22 1.23 -4.50
N PHE A 100 1.70 2.31 -5.13
CA PHE A 100 0.88 3.47 -5.41
C PHE A 100 -0.28 3.16 -6.34
N GLU A 101 -0.02 2.48 -7.47
CA GLU A 101 -1.04 2.13 -8.47
C GLU A 101 -2.13 1.25 -7.88
N LYS A 102 -1.77 0.26 -7.06
CA LYS A 102 -2.75 -0.62 -6.42
C LYS A 102 -3.61 0.10 -5.39
N ASN A 103 -3.05 1.06 -4.66
CA ASN A 103 -3.79 1.79 -3.62
C ASN A 103 -4.54 3.02 -4.15
N ALA A 104 -4.27 3.49 -5.37
CA ALA A 104 -4.92 4.67 -5.96
C ALA A 104 -6.45 4.58 -6.08
N THR A 105 -7.02 3.37 -6.10
CA THR A 105 -8.47 3.15 -6.20
C THR A 105 -9.14 2.93 -4.84
N VAL A 106 -8.35 2.82 -3.77
CA VAL A 106 -8.87 2.54 -2.44
C VAL A 106 -9.35 3.85 -1.83
N SER A 107 -10.63 3.89 -1.52
CA SER A 107 -11.23 5.02 -0.84
C SER A 107 -10.79 5.06 0.61
N SER A 108 -10.68 6.27 1.13
CA SER A 108 -10.49 6.56 2.53
C SER A 108 -11.46 5.84 3.46
N ASN A 109 -12.74 5.82 3.10
CA ASN A 109 -13.78 5.12 3.86
C ASN A 109 -13.46 3.63 3.96
N THR A 110 -13.05 2.99 2.86
CA THR A 110 -12.64 1.59 2.87
C THR A 110 -11.47 1.36 3.81
N MET A 111 -10.42 2.19 3.78
CA MET A 111 -9.27 2.08 4.69
C MET A 111 -9.70 2.15 6.16
N TYR A 112 -10.55 3.13 6.50
CA TYR A 112 -11.08 3.31 7.85
C TYR A 112 -11.93 2.10 8.30
N GLU A 113 -12.84 1.63 7.46
CA GLU A 113 -13.74 0.52 7.75
C GLU A 113 -12.99 -0.81 7.89
N VAL A 114 -11.95 -1.06 7.08
CA VAL A 114 -11.09 -2.24 7.22
C VAL A 114 -10.42 -2.24 8.59
N LYS A 115 -9.83 -1.11 8.99
CA LYS A 115 -9.16 -0.98 10.29
C LYS A 115 -10.12 -1.17 11.47
N LEU A 116 -11.36 -0.71 11.36
CA LEU A 116 -12.35 -0.77 12.44
C LEU A 116 -13.06 -2.12 12.53
N TYR A 117 -13.44 -2.70 11.40
CA TYR A 117 -14.36 -3.85 11.34
C TYR A 117 -13.69 -5.16 10.90
N PHE A 118 -12.51 -5.10 10.28
CA PHE A 118 -11.79 -6.26 9.75
C PHE A 118 -10.31 -6.26 10.21
N PRO A 119 -10.03 -6.29 11.53
CA PRO A 119 -8.68 -6.21 12.07
C PRO A 119 -7.74 -7.30 11.54
N GLU A 120 -8.26 -8.50 11.23
CA GLU A 120 -7.47 -9.59 10.65
C GLU A 120 -7.01 -9.32 9.21
N ILE A 121 -7.74 -8.49 8.47
CA ILE A 121 -7.33 -8.01 7.14
C ILE A 121 -6.34 -6.88 7.31
N TRP A 122 -6.59 -5.97 8.26
CA TRP A 122 -5.67 -4.90 8.59
C TRP A 122 -4.28 -5.41 9.00
N ASP A 123 -4.21 -6.47 9.80
CA ASP A 123 -2.95 -7.11 10.20
C ASP A 123 -2.18 -7.66 8.97
N GLN A 124 -2.89 -8.17 7.97
CA GLN A 124 -2.27 -8.59 6.70
C GLN A 124 -1.75 -7.39 5.90
N THR A 125 -2.47 -6.27 5.90
CA THR A 125 -1.99 -5.01 5.31
C THR A 125 -0.73 -4.50 6.00
N VAL A 126 -0.66 -4.54 7.34
CA VAL A 126 0.53 -4.15 8.11
C VAL A 126 1.71 -5.09 7.82
N LYS A 127 1.44 -6.39 7.68
CA LYS A 127 2.47 -7.35 7.27
C LYS A 127 3.03 -7.05 5.88
N LEU A 128 2.16 -6.80 4.90
CA LEU A 128 2.56 -6.39 3.55
C LEU A 128 3.44 -5.14 3.58
N GLN A 129 3.08 -4.12 4.38
CA GLN A 129 3.89 -2.91 4.55
C GLN A 129 5.28 -3.23 5.12
N THR A 130 5.34 -4.13 6.11
CA THR A 130 6.60 -4.59 6.72
C THR A 130 7.49 -5.29 5.71
N ASP A 131 6.91 -6.16 4.87
CA ASP A 131 7.63 -6.86 3.80
C ASP A 131 8.22 -5.87 2.78
N ILE A 132 7.43 -4.86 2.39
CA ILE A 132 7.89 -3.80 1.47
C ILE A 132 9.03 -2.98 2.09
N ILE A 133 8.91 -2.58 3.36
CA ILE A 133 9.97 -1.86 4.08
C ILE A 133 11.26 -2.68 4.08
N GLY A 134 11.16 -3.99 4.32
CA GLY A 134 12.30 -4.91 4.29
C GLY A 134 12.98 -4.95 2.92
N ARG A 135 12.19 -5.06 1.84
CA ARG A 135 12.72 -5.04 0.45
C ARG A 135 13.42 -3.73 0.12
N LEU A 136 12.78 -2.60 0.39
CA LEU A 136 13.36 -1.27 0.16
C LEU A 136 14.67 -1.09 0.94
N SER A 137 14.69 -1.49 2.21
CA SER A 137 15.92 -1.42 3.03
C SER A 137 17.04 -2.26 2.44
N ALA A 138 16.76 -3.49 2.00
CA ALA A 138 17.75 -4.36 1.37
C ALA A 138 18.29 -3.76 0.06
N HIS A 139 17.42 -3.20 -0.77
CA HIS A 139 17.82 -2.51 -2.01
C HIS A 139 18.66 -1.27 -1.71
N PHE A 140 18.31 -0.47 -0.70
CA PHE A 140 19.10 0.69 -0.30
C PHE A 140 20.48 0.31 0.23
N ILE A 141 20.59 -0.80 1.00
CA ILE A 141 21.88 -1.35 1.43
C ILE A 141 22.74 -1.75 0.21
N SER A 142 22.15 -2.42 -0.78
CA SER A 142 22.86 -2.77 -2.03
C SER A 142 23.30 -1.54 -2.79
N ALA A 143 22.42 -0.54 -2.94
CA ALA A 143 22.73 0.74 -3.57
C ALA A 143 23.85 1.51 -2.85
N GLN A 144 23.93 1.44 -1.52
CA GLN A 144 25.04 2.02 -0.75
C GLN A 144 26.38 1.32 -1.05
N LYS A 145 26.40 -0.01 -1.18
CA LYS A 145 27.61 -0.77 -1.58
C LYS A 145 28.09 -0.37 -2.97
N MET A 146 27.16 0.03 -3.84
CA MET A 146 27.43 0.51 -5.20
C MET A 146 27.73 2.02 -5.26
N ASN A 147 27.76 2.72 -4.12
CA ASN A 147 27.91 4.18 -4.03
C ASN A 147 26.82 4.99 -4.77
N ILE A 148 25.63 4.40 -4.97
CA ILE A 148 24.46 5.07 -5.54
C ILE A 148 23.71 5.86 -4.46
N ILE A 149 23.50 5.27 -3.28
CA ILE A 149 22.93 5.93 -2.10
C ILE A 149 24.04 6.32 -1.13
N ARG A 150 23.89 7.49 -0.49
CA ARG A 150 24.87 8.00 0.47
C ARG A 150 25.02 7.06 1.67
N LYS A 151 26.26 6.86 2.14
CA LYS A 151 26.60 5.92 3.23
C LYS A 151 26.14 6.37 4.61
N ASP A 152 25.85 7.67 4.78
CA ASP A 152 25.38 8.27 6.03
C ASP A 152 23.86 8.17 6.21
N VAL A 153 23.12 7.76 5.18
CA VAL A 153 21.69 7.46 5.27
C VAL A 153 21.47 6.11 5.95
N ASN A 154 20.54 6.03 6.90
CA ASN A 154 20.16 4.76 7.52
C ASN A 154 19.04 4.09 6.70
N PRO A 155 19.29 2.94 6.04
CA PRO A 155 18.31 2.31 5.14
C PRO A 155 16.99 1.93 5.83
N ASN A 156 17.07 1.39 7.05
CA ASN A 156 15.87 0.99 7.79
C ASN A 156 15.02 2.20 8.16
N PHE A 157 15.63 3.26 8.67
CA PHE A 157 14.93 4.50 9.00
C PHE A 157 14.27 5.11 7.75
N THR A 158 15.02 5.23 6.66
CA THR A 158 14.54 5.83 5.41
C THR A 158 13.39 5.03 4.80
N SER A 159 13.49 3.71 4.71
CA SER A 159 12.41 2.87 4.17
C SER A 159 11.15 2.93 5.02
N ASN A 160 11.28 2.97 6.35
CA ASN A 160 10.15 3.19 7.26
C ASN A 160 9.50 4.56 7.05
N LEU A 161 10.31 5.62 6.95
CA LEU A 161 9.81 6.98 6.75
C LEU A 161 9.08 7.12 5.40
N ILE A 162 9.66 6.58 4.32
CA ILE A 162 9.01 6.54 3.00
C ILE A 162 7.65 5.85 3.11
N MET A 163 7.59 4.66 3.72
CA MET A 163 6.34 3.92 3.87
C MET A 163 5.29 4.69 4.69
N ARG A 164 5.70 5.42 5.74
CA ARG A 164 4.77 6.28 6.51
C ARG A 164 4.22 7.42 5.68
N ILE A 165 5.07 8.11 4.91
CA ILE A 165 4.61 9.18 4.03
C ILE A 165 3.66 8.63 2.96
N VAL A 166 3.98 7.47 2.37
CA VAL A 166 3.09 6.78 1.42
C VAL A 166 1.72 6.52 2.06
N GLN A 167 1.67 6.02 3.29
CA GLN A 167 0.41 5.79 4.01
C GLN A 167 -0.39 7.07 4.22
N ASP A 168 0.28 8.17 4.55
CA ASP A 168 -0.35 9.46 4.77
C ASP A 168 -0.90 10.06 3.48
N ILE A 169 -0.21 9.89 2.34
CA ILE A 169 -0.68 10.32 1.02
C ILE A 169 -2.03 9.68 0.64
N PHE A 170 -2.29 8.46 1.11
CA PHE A 170 -3.53 7.72 0.85
C PHE A 170 -4.65 7.99 1.87
N GLN A 171 -4.46 8.92 2.81
CA GLN A 171 -5.53 9.31 3.74
C GLN A 171 -6.53 10.28 3.10
N PRO A 172 -7.83 10.21 3.47
CA PRO A 172 -8.84 11.14 2.97
C PRO A 172 -8.44 12.59 3.13
N GLU A 173 -7.93 12.94 4.31
CA GLU A 173 -7.61 14.32 4.67
C GLU A 173 -6.55 14.88 3.71
N PHE A 174 -5.50 14.09 3.44
CA PHE A 174 -4.46 14.49 2.49
C PHE A 174 -4.99 14.66 1.06
N LEU A 175 -5.83 13.74 0.59
CA LEU A 175 -6.34 13.77 -0.79
C LEU A 175 -7.39 14.86 -1.03
N ILE A 176 -8.22 15.17 -0.05
CA ILE A 176 -9.24 16.22 -0.14
C ILE A 176 -8.60 17.61 -0.14
N ASP A 177 -7.58 17.81 0.70
CA ASP A 177 -6.93 19.10 0.87
C ASP A 177 -5.84 19.37 -0.19
N SER A 178 -5.41 18.33 -0.91
CA SER A 178 -4.37 18.43 -1.94
C SER A 178 -4.89 19.08 -3.23
N PRO A 179 -4.22 20.14 -3.74
CA PRO A 179 -4.51 20.68 -5.07
C PRO A 179 -3.97 19.79 -6.21
N TYR A 180 -3.27 18.70 -5.89
CA TYR A 180 -2.60 17.81 -6.84
C TYR A 180 -3.24 16.43 -6.88
N SER A 181 -3.26 15.81 -8.07
CA SER A 181 -3.64 14.40 -8.23
C SER A 181 -2.52 13.47 -7.79
N LEU A 182 -2.85 12.21 -7.47
CA LEU A 182 -1.87 11.18 -7.13
C LEU A 182 -0.79 11.01 -8.21
N SER A 183 -1.17 11.07 -9.49
CA SER A 183 -0.23 10.98 -10.62
C SER A 183 0.80 12.11 -10.64
N THR A 184 0.53 13.23 -9.99
CA THR A 184 1.45 14.37 -9.83
C THR A 184 2.21 14.29 -8.51
N ILE A 185 1.55 13.89 -7.42
CA ILE A 185 2.17 13.74 -6.10
C ILE A 185 3.29 12.71 -6.12
N ILE A 186 3.08 11.55 -6.77
CA ILE A 186 4.03 10.43 -6.74
C ILE A 186 5.39 10.80 -7.35
N PRO A 187 5.48 11.38 -8.57
CA PRO A 187 6.75 11.85 -9.11
C PRO A 187 7.41 12.94 -8.25
N MET A 188 6.65 13.90 -7.74
CA MET A 188 7.19 14.97 -6.88
C MET A 188 7.78 14.41 -5.58
N PHE A 189 7.05 13.51 -4.93
CA PHE A 189 7.51 12.83 -3.72
C PHE A 189 8.77 11.99 -4.00
N THR A 190 8.78 11.25 -5.10
CA THR A 190 9.92 10.42 -5.49
C THR A 190 11.16 11.28 -5.74
N ASP A 191 11.01 12.36 -6.50
CA ASP A 191 12.09 13.31 -6.77
C ASP A 191 12.61 13.93 -5.48
N LEU A 192 11.72 14.39 -4.59
CA LEU A 192 12.07 14.96 -3.30
C LEU A 192 12.90 14.00 -2.44
N ILE A 193 12.50 12.72 -2.36
CA ILE A 193 13.19 11.73 -1.54
C ILE A 193 14.55 11.34 -2.15
N MET A 194 14.65 11.28 -3.48
CA MET A 194 15.87 10.84 -4.16
C MET A 194 16.88 11.97 -4.37
N ASN A 195 16.41 13.19 -4.66
CA ASN A 195 17.24 14.34 -4.99
C ASN A 195 17.32 15.40 -3.88
N GLY A 196 16.41 15.39 -2.90
CA GLY A 196 16.39 16.34 -1.80
C GLY A 196 15.85 17.73 -2.19
N LEU A 197 15.85 18.66 -1.21
CA LEU A 197 15.31 20.02 -1.39
C LEU A 197 16.33 21.06 -1.87
N LEU A 198 17.60 20.87 -1.54
CA LEU A 198 18.64 21.85 -1.84
C LEU A 198 19.20 21.64 -3.25
N GLU A 199 19.60 22.74 -3.87
CA GLU A 199 20.39 22.70 -5.09
C GLU A 199 21.65 21.85 -4.92
N LYS A 200 22.01 21.06 -5.94
CA LYS A 200 23.14 20.11 -5.86
C LYS A 200 24.49 20.77 -5.55
N ALA A 201 24.62 22.06 -5.86
CA ALA A 201 25.82 22.85 -5.57
C ALA A 201 25.94 23.28 -4.10
N GLN A 202 24.86 23.19 -3.32
CA GLN A 202 24.80 23.66 -1.95
C GLN A 202 25.19 22.55 -0.97
N THR A 203 26.05 22.88 -0.01
CA THR A 203 26.37 22.02 1.12
C THR A 203 26.07 22.77 2.41
N VAL A 204 25.17 22.23 3.23
CA VAL A 204 24.74 22.83 4.49
C VAL A 204 25.04 21.87 5.62
N ASP A 205 25.84 22.30 6.60
CA ASP A 205 26.00 21.59 7.87
C ASP A 205 24.78 21.87 8.75
N PHE A 206 23.76 21.02 8.60
CA PHE A 206 22.52 21.12 9.36
C PHE A 206 22.74 20.91 10.85
N HIS A 207 23.71 20.10 11.28
CA HIS A 207 24.00 19.93 12.71
C HIS A 207 24.51 21.22 13.34
N ARG A 208 25.34 21.97 12.64
CA ARG A 208 25.80 23.29 13.08
C ARG A 208 24.68 24.32 13.01
N LEU A 209 23.93 24.35 11.90
CA LEU A 209 22.83 25.30 11.72
C LEU A 209 21.76 25.14 12.80
N MET A 210 21.30 23.91 13.06
CA MET A 210 20.29 23.64 14.08
C MET A 210 20.76 24.02 15.49
N ARG A 211 22.02 23.74 15.84
CA ARG A 211 22.60 24.19 17.12
C ARG A 211 22.60 25.72 17.26
N SER A 212 22.90 26.45 16.18
CA SER A 212 22.89 27.92 16.21
C SER A 212 21.49 28.50 16.39
N ILE A 213 20.46 27.84 15.86
CA ILE A 213 19.05 28.23 16.03
C ILE A 213 18.62 27.97 17.48
N SER A 214 18.82 26.76 17.99
CA SER A 214 18.43 26.40 19.36
C SER A 214 19.10 27.24 20.45
N ASN A 215 20.33 27.71 20.23
CA ASN A 215 21.01 28.59 21.18
C ASN A 215 20.49 30.04 21.14
N LYS A 216 19.96 30.51 20.00
CA LYS A 216 19.34 31.84 19.91
C LYS A 216 18.03 31.90 20.68
N ASP A 217 17.22 30.85 20.63
CA ASP A 217 15.94 30.76 21.36
C ASP A 217 16.11 30.65 22.89
N GLN A 218 17.33 30.42 23.39
CA GLN A 218 17.65 30.38 24.83
C GLN A 218 18.24 31.69 25.37
N THR A 219 18.48 32.68 24.50
CA THR A 219 19.07 33.98 24.88
C THR A 219 18.09 35.16 24.75
N GLU A 220 16.83 34.90 24.42
CA GLU A 220 15.67 35.81 24.54
C GLU A 220 14.75 35.34 25.67
#